data_AF-A0AAW8YHU3-F1
#
_entry.id   AF-A0AAW8YHU3-F1
#
_cell.length_a   1.000
_cell.length_b   1.000
_cell.length_c   1.000
_cell.angle_alpha   90.00
_cell.angle_beta   90.00
_cell.angle_gamma   90.00
#
_symmetry.space_group_name_H-M   'P 1'
#
loop_
_entity.id
_entity.type
_entity.pdbx_description
1 polymer ?
#
loop_
_entity_poly.entity_id
_entity_poly.type
_entity_poly.pdbx_seq_one_letter_code
_entity_poly.pdbx_strand_id
1 'polypeptide(L)'
;MKPEMITSVIAVAAVISPVLTAWINNHYKNLADQRINDDKLRVEKQKQEEAKHQKFIEQTVRVRTIYEKYAEYTLEVITSRGTSSVQEQGKYFGLAMLYVDNTVAYGIEDKMTNLQKLLIDENDKIGPMEQDRYQMANDQFSIIASKLRELINSLPKE
;
A
#
# COMPACT_ATOMS: atom_id res chain seq x y z
N MET A 1 71.10 -39.27 -14.33
CA MET A 1 70.54 -38.07 -13.64
C MET A 1 71.35 -37.83 -12.38
N LYS A 2 71.85 -36.60 -12.18
CA LYS A 2 72.67 -36.27 -10.99
C LYS A 2 71.76 -36.13 -9.75
N PRO A 3 72.16 -36.65 -8.57
CA PRO A 3 71.34 -36.64 -7.35
C PRO A 3 70.92 -35.22 -6.93
N GLU A 4 71.74 -34.22 -7.19
CA GLU A 4 71.47 -32.79 -6.94
C GLU A 4 70.23 -32.25 -7.68
N MET A 5 69.94 -32.78 -8.88
CA MET A 5 68.73 -32.38 -9.61
C MET A 5 67.47 -32.94 -8.96
N ILE A 6 67.53 -34.16 -8.40
CA ILE A 6 66.37 -34.77 -7.72
C ILE A 6 66.07 -34.03 -6.41
N THR A 7 67.07 -33.70 -5.61
CA THR A 7 66.89 -32.92 -4.38
C THR A 7 66.40 -31.50 -4.64
N SER A 8 66.88 -30.83 -5.70
CA SER A 8 66.38 -29.50 -6.08
C SER A 8 64.91 -29.52 -6.50
N VAL A 9 64.47 -30.54 -7.26
CA VAL A 9 63.08 -30.70 -7.69
C VAL A 9 62.16 -30.98 -6.49
N ILE A 10 62.61 -31.82 -5.54
CA ILE A 10 61.85 -32.10 -4.31
C ILE A 10 61.73 -30.84 -3.44
N ALA A 11 62.79 -30.06 -3.30
CA ALA A 11 62.76 -28.81 -2.53
C ALA A 11 61.82 -27.76 -3.15
N VAL A 12 61.85 -27.61 -4.48
CA VAL A 12 60.93 -26.71 -5.20
C VAL A 12 59.48 -27.18 -5.09
N ALA A 13 59.22 -28.49 -5.22
CA ALA A 13 57.89 -29.06 -5.05
C ALA A 13 57.35 -28.86 -3.62
N ALA A 14 58.20 -28.98 -2.59
CA ALA A 14 57.84 -28.77 -1.19
C ALA A 14 57.48 -27.31 -0.88
N VAL A 15 58.00 -26.33 -1.63
CA VAL A 15 57.68 -24.90 -1.47
C VAL A 15 56.45 -24.52 -2.30
N ILE A 16 56.32 -25.02 -3.53
CA ILE A 16 55.22 -24.67 -4.43
C ILE A 16 53.91 -25.33 -3.99
N SER A 17 53.95 -26.56 -3.45
CA SER A 17 52.75 -27.31 -3.08
C SER A 17 51.90 -26.63 -1.98
N PRO A 18 52.47 -26.13 -0.87
CA PRO A 18 51.72 -25.36 0.13
C PRO A 18 51.17 -24.04 -0.41
N VAL A 19 51.91 -23.36 -1.31
CA VAL A 19 51.49 -22.08 -1.91
C VAL A 19 50.29 -22.27 -2.83
N LEU A 20 50.32 -23.30 -3.71
CA LEU A 20 49.19 -23.66 -4.55
C LEU A 20 47.99 -24.10 -3.72
N THR A 21 48.22 -24.91 -2.68
CA THR A 21 47.14 -25.36 -1.78
C THR A 21 46.49 -24.19 -1.04
N ALA A 22 47.28 -23.24 -0.54
CA ALA A 22 46.79 -22.03 0.09
C ALA A 22 46.01 -21.13 -0.88
N TRP A 23 46.49 -20.99 -2.12
CA TRP A 23 45.80 -20.22 -3.16
C TRP A 23 44.46 -20.85 -3.55
N ILE A 24 44.43 -22.17 -3.76
CA ILE A 24 43.22 -22.94 -4.05
C ILE A 24 42.21 -22.80 -2.90
N ASN A 25 42.64 -23.00 -1.65
CA ASN A 25 41.77 -22.86 -0.49
C ASN A 25 41.22 -21.44 -0.35
N ASN A 26 42.03 -20.43 -0.61
CA ASN A 26 41.58 -19.03 -0.55
C ASN A 26 40.59 -18.70 -1.69
N HIS A 27 40.80 -19.26 -2.88
CA HIS A 27 39.90 -19.11 -4.02
C HIS A 27 38.53 -19.73 -3.75
N TYR A 28 38.48 -20.97 -3.26
CA TYR A 28 37.22 -21.64 -2.91
C TYR A 28 36.52 -20.99 -1.72
N LYS A 29 37.27 -20.48 -0.73
CA LYS A 29 36.71 -19.72 0.38
C LYS A 29 36.05 -18.42 -0.11
N ASN A 30 36.71 -17.67 -0.98
CA ASN A 30 36.13 -16.45 -1.56
C ASN A 30 34.87 -16.75 -2.39
N LEU A 31 34.84 -17.84 -3.16
CA LEU A 31 33.64 -18.25 -3.89
C LEU A 31 32.48 -18.64 -2.95
N ALA A 32 32.78 -19.32 -1.83
CA ALA A 32 31.78 -19.64 -0.82
C ALA A 32 31.25 -18.38 -0.13
N ASP A 33 32.14 -17.46 0.26
CA ASP A 33 31.78 -16.20 0.90
C ASP A 33 30.95 -15.30 -0.05
N GLN A 34 31.26 -15.29 -1.34
CA GLN A 34 30.45 -14.62 -2.37
C GLN A 34 29.03 -15.19 -2.46
N ARG A 35 28.90 -16.53 -2.50
CA ARG A 35 27.58 -17.18 -2.55
C ARG A 35 26.74 -16.87 -1.30
N ILE A 36 27.36 -16.88 -0.12
CA ILE A 36 26.68 -16.54 1.14
C ILE A 36 26.22 -15.08 1.13
N ASN A 37 27.04 -14.17 0.60
CA ASN A 37 26.66 -12.76 0.49
C ASN A 37 25.56 -12.52 -0.55
N ASP A 38 25.59 -13.22 -1.69
CA ASP A 38 24.54 -13.15 -2.70
C ASP A 38 23.20 -13.68 -2.17
N ASP A 39 23.21 -14.80 -1.44
CA ASP A 39 22.00 -15.34 -0.81
C ASP A 39 21.45 -14.40 0.26
N LYS A 40 22.31 -13.77 1.08
CA LYS A 40 21.89 -12.73 2.02
C LYS A 40 21.26 -11.53 1.30
N LEU A 41 21.87 -11.07 0.21
CA LEU A 41 21.38 -9.95 -0.58
C LEU A 41 20.02 -10.27 -1.24
N ARG A 42 19.83 -11.52 -1.69
CA ARG A 42 18.56 -12.00 -2.25
C ARG A 42 17.47 -12.04 -1.19
N VAL A 43 17.76 -12.59 0.00
CA VAL A 43 16.82 -12.63 1.12
C VAL A 43 16.45 -11.21 1.58
N GLU A 44 17.41 -10.29 1.63
CA GLU A 44 17.15 -8.90 1.99
C GLU A 44 16.27 -8.19 0.95
N LYS A 45 16.52 -8.40 -0.35
CA LYS A 45 15.65 -7.89 -1.42
C LYS A 45 14.24 -8.46 -1.34
N GLN A 46 14.09 -9.76 -1.12
CA GLN A 46 12.79 -10.40 -0.93
C GLN A 46 12.04 -9.80 0.26
N LYS A 47 12.69 -9.63 1.42
CA LYS A 47 12.09 -8.98 2.58
C LYS A 47 11.66 -7.54 2.30
N GLN A 48 12.46 -6.79 1.52
CA GLN A 48 12.10 -5.42 1.13
C GLN A 48 10.90 -5.40 0.18
N GLU A 49 10.81 -6.34 -0.76
CA GLU A 49 9.67 -6.49 -1.67
C GLU A 49 8.41 -6.90 -0.91
N GLU A 50 8.50 -7.88 -0.01
CA GLU A 50 7.42 -8.28 0.89
C GLU A 50 6.95 -7.12 1.76
N ALA A 51 7.87 -6.34 2.35
CA ALA A 51 7.51 -5.17 3.15
C ALA A 51 6.84 -4.06 2.32
N LYS A 52 7.25 -3.87 1.07
CA LYS A 52 6.60 -2.93 0.15
C LYS A 52 5.21 -3.42 -0.23
N HIS A 53 5.07 -4.71 -0.53
CA HIS A 53 3.79 -5.34 -0.87
C HIS A 53 2.82 -5.26 0.31
N GLN A 54 3.27 -5.58 1.52
CA GLN A 54 2.47 -5.47 2.74
C GLN A 54 2.00 -4.03 2.99
N LYS A 55 2.89 -3.04 2.85
CA LYS A 55 2.51 -1.62 2.95
C LYS A 55 1.46 -1.21 1.91
N PHE A 56 1.57 -1.74 0.70
CA PHE A 56 0.61 -1.47 -0.37
C PHE A 56 -0.77 -2.08 -0.06
N ILE A 57 -0.82 -3.32 0.45
CA ILE A 57 -2.05 -3.96 0.94
C ILE A 57 -2.66 -3.12 2.05
N GLU A 58 -1.89 -2.76 3.07
CA GLU A 58 -2.36 -1.95 4.20
C GLU A 58 -2.94 -0.61 3.75
N GLN A 59 -2.29 0.06 2.79
CA GLN A 59 -2.81 1.30 2.20
C GLN A 59 -4.13 1.08 1.46
N THR A 60 -4.23 0.02 0.67
CA THR A 60 -5.43 -0.33 -0.09
C THR A 60 -6.62 -0.64 0.83
N VAL A 61 -6.39 -1.47 1.86
CA VAL A 61 -7.39 -1.77 2.89
C VAL A 61 -7.83 -0.50 3.60
N ARG A 62 -6.88 0.36 3.98
CA ARG A 62 -7.18 1.63 4.64
C ARG A 62 -8.06 2.54 3.79
N VAL A 63 -7.77 2.68 2.50
CA VAL A 63 -8.60 3.49 1.58
C VAL A 63 -10.01 2.91 1.45
N ARG A 64 -10.13 1.58 1.29
CA ARG A 64 -11.44 0.91 1.32
C ARG A 64 -12.21 1.26 2.60
N THR A 65 -11.59 1.11 3.76
CA THR A 65 -12.23 1.40 5.05
C THR A 65 -12.69 2.85 5.15
N ILE A 66 -11.93 3.81 4.61
CA ILE A 66 -12.32 5.22 4.59
C ILE A 66 -13.63 5.41 3.79
N TYR A 67 -13.73 4.84 2.60
CA TYR A 67 -14.94 4.93 1.78
C TYR A 67 -16.15 4.23 2.39
N GLU A 68 -15.94 3.03 2.95
CA GLU A 68 -17.00 2.28 3.64
C GLU A 68 -17.52 3.04 4.85
N LYS A 69 -16.62 3.56 5.69
CA LYS A 69 -17.00 4.34 6.89
C LYS A 69 -17.65 5.66 6.54
N TYR A 70 -17.18 6.36 5.50
CA TYR A 70 -17.85 7.55 5.01
C TYR A 70 -19.29 7.24 4.57
N ALA A 71 -19.50 6.16 3.83
CA ALA A 71 -20.83 5.74 3.40
C ALA A 71 -21.74 5.36 4.59
N GLU A 72 -21.21 4.57 5.53
CA GLU A 72 -21.92 4.14 6.75
C GLU A 72 -22.40 5.34 7.58
N TYR A 73 -21.48 6.24 7.95
CA TYR A 73 -21.84 7.40 8.77
C TYR A 73 -22.71 8.41 8.02
N THR A 74 -22.55 8.55 6.71
CA THR A 74 -23.43 9.40 5.90
C THR A 74 -24.85 8.88 5.89
N LEU A 75 -25.04 7.56 5.73
CA LEU A 75 -26.36 6.95 5.84
C LEU A 75 -26.95 7.12 7.24
N GLU A 76 -26.14 6.97 8.28
CA GLU A 76 -26.58 7.18 9.67
C GLU A 76 -27.03 8.62 9.92
N VAL A 77 -26.28 9.63 9.46
CA VAL A 77 -26.68 11.04 9.55
C VAL A 77 -28.00 11.27 8.82
N ILE A 78 -28.16 10.72 7.62
CA ILE A 78 -29.39 10.90 6.82
C ILE A 78 -30.59 10.26 7.52
N THR A 79 -30.45 9.03 7.97
CA THR A 79 -31.54 8.26 8.62
C THR A 79 -31.89 8.81 10.00
N SER A 80 -30.90 9.27 10.77
CA SER A 80 -31.09 9.90 12.07
C SER A 80 -31.46 11.39 11.96
N ARG A 81 -31.56 11.94 10.74
CA ARG A 81 -31.82 13.35 10.47
C ARG A 81 -30.89 14.28 11.25
N GLY A 82 -29.59 13.94 11.25
CA GLY A 82 -28.53 14.75 11.85
C GLY A 82 -28.40 14.65 13.36
N THR A 83 -29.14 13.75 14.01
CA THR A 83 -29.07 13.57 15.47
C THR A 83 -27.91 12.67 15.91
N SER A 84 -27.34 11.88 15.00
CA SER A 84 -26.21 10.98 15.25
C SER A 84 -25.09 11.15 14.22
N SER A 85 -23.87 10.80 14.61
CA SER A 85 -22.71 10.58 13.74
C SER A 85 -22.27 11.72 12.82
N VAL A 86 -22.74 12.96 13.04
CA VAL A 86 -22.35 14.13 12.23
C VAL A 86 -20.84 14.38 12.29
N GLN A 87 -20.23 14.21 13.48
CA GLN A 87 -18.80 14.44 13.67
C GLN A 87 -17.96 13.35 12.99
N GLU A 88 -18.35 12.09 13.14
CA GLU A 88 -17.73 10.94 12.48
C GLU A 88 -17.86 11.04 10.96
N GLN A 89 -19.06 11.39 10.48
CA GLN A 89 -19.34 11.63 9.07
C GLN A 89 -18.43 12.72 8.51
N GLY A 90 -18.31 13.87 9.17
CA GLY A 90 -17.45 14.96 8.73
C GLY A 90 -15.96 14.58 8.71
N LYS A 91 -15.50 13.78 9.69
CA LYS A 91 -14.13 13.25 9.71
C LYS A 91 -13.87 12.34 8.52
N TYR A 92 -14.76 11.39 8.26
CA TYR A 92 -14.60 10.45 7.14
C TYR A 92 -14.85 11.09 5.78
N PHE A 93 -15.66 12.15 5.70
CA PHE A 93 -15.77 13.00 4.53
C PHE A 93 -14.40 13.62 4.19
N GLY A 94 -13.76 14.29 5.15
CA GLY A 94 -12.44 14.90 4.94
C GLY A 94 -11.39 13.87 4.52
N LEU A 95 -11.39 12.69 5.13
CA LEU A 95 -10.51 11.60 4.73
C LEU A 95 -10.83 11.08 3.31
N ALA A 96 -12.10 10.86 2.97
CA ALA A 96 -12.48 10.38 1.65
C ALA A 96 -12.10 11.37 0.55
N MET A 97 -12.26 12.68 0.79
CA MET A 97 -11.86 13.74 -0.14
C MET A 97 -10.34 13.74 -0.44
N LEU A 98 -9.50 13.33 0.51
CA LEU A 98 -8.05 13.22 0.29
C LEU A 98 -7.66 12.05 -0.63
N TYR A 99 -8.49 11.01 -0.69
CA TYR A 99 -8.19 9.77 -1.40
C TYR A 99 -9.04 9.57 -2.66
N VAL A 100 -10.08 10.39 -2.87
CA VAL A 100 -10.93 10.35 -4.06
C VAL A 100 -10.05 10.48 -5.30
N ASP A 101 -10.03 9.42 -6.09
CA ASP A 101 -9.37 9.41 -7.38
C ASP A 101 -10.34 9.90 -8.45
N ASN A 102 -10.13 11.16 -8.87
CA ASN A 102 -10.93 11.81 -9.91
C ASN A 102 -10.79 11.17 -11.29
N THR A 103 -9.83 10.26 -11.50
CA THR A 103 -9.70 9.53 -12.77
C THR A 103 -10.72 8.41 -12.93
N VAL A 104 -11.15 7.80 -11.83
CA VAL A 104 -12.09 6.65 -11.83
C VAL A 104 -13.54 7.12 -11.71
N ALA A 105 -13.80 8.14 -10.90
CA ALA A 105 -15.15 8.58 -10.60
C ALA A 105 -15.34 10.08 -10.89
N TYR A 106 -15.37 10.46 -12.17
CA TYR A 106 -15.52 11.85 -12.60
C TYR A 106 -16.71 12.54 -11.90
N GLY A 107 -16.44 13.67 -11.26
CA GLY A 107 -17.43 14.48 -10.55
C GLY A 107 -18.02 13.84 -9.29
N ILE A 108 -17.38 12.81 -8.71
CA ILE A 108 -17.78 12.32 -7.37
C ILE A 108 -17.48 13.36 -6.30
N GLU A 109 -16.36 14.08 -6.43
CA GLU A 109 -15.92 15.12 -5.50
C GLU A 109 -16.97 16.24 -5.35
N ASP A 110 -17.48 16.74 -6.47
CA ASP A 110 -18.54 17.76 -6.49
C ASP A 110 -19.81 17.26 -5.82
N LYS A 111 -20.18 16.00 -6.09
CA LYS A 111 -21.37 15.39 -5.48
C LYS A 111 -21.20 15.22 -3.97
N MET A 112 -20.05 14.73 -3.52
CA MET A 112 -19.73 14.59 -2.10
C MET A 112 -19.71 15.94 -1.39
N THR A 113 -19.15 16.97 -2.03
CA THR A 113 -19.13 18.33 -1.50
C THR A 113 -20.53 18.92 -1.39
N ASN A 114 -21.38 18.71 -2.40
CA ASN A 114 -22.77 19.16 -2.36
C ASN A 114 -23.58 18.42 -1.30
N LEU A 115 -23.39 17.10 -1.17
CA LEU A 115 -24.00 16.33 -0.09
C LEU A 115 -23.54 16.84 1.27
N GLN A 116 -22.24 17.11 1.45
CA GLN A 116 -21.73 17.65 2.70
C GLN A 116 -22.40 18.97 3.05
N LYS A 117 -22.59 19.88 2.08
CA LYS A 117 -23.33 21.14 2.29
C LYS A 117 -24.76 20.90 2.75
N LEU A 118 -25.47 19.93 2.16
CA LEU A 118 -26.83 19.57 2.56
C LEU A 118 -26.89 19.06 4.01
N LEU A 119 -25.89 18.30 4.45
CA LEU A 119 -25.86 17.68 5.77
C LEU A 119 -25.46 18.65 6.88
N ILE A 120 -24.72 19.72 6.57
CA ILE A 120 -24.28 20.73 7.55
C ILE A 120 -25.13 22.00 7.55
N ASP A 121 -26.04 22.16 6.58
CA ASP A 121 -26.96 23.31 6.57
C ASP A 121 -27.76 23.33 7.89
N GLU A 122 -28.18 24.49 8.37
CA GLU A 122 -29.04 24.61 9.54
C GLU A 122 -30.52 24.55 9.15
N ASN A 123 -30.85 24.82 7.88
CA ASN A 123 -32.22 24.79 7.39
C ASN A 123 -32.63 23.39 6.94
N ASP A 124 -33.65 22.82 7.59
CA ASP A 124 -34.25 21.53 7.20
C ASP A 124 -34.97 21.57 5.84
N LYS A 125 -35.33 22.77 5.35
CA LYS A 125 -36.11 22.98 4.13
C LYS A 125 -35.27 23.69 3.07
N ILE A 126 -35.28 23.15 1.86
CA ILE A 126 -34.48 23.67 0.74
C ILE A 126 -35.37 24.12 -0.41
N GLY A 127 -35.08 25.33 -0.92
CA GLY A 127 -35.72 25.90 -2.10
C GLY A 127 -37.15 26.40 -1.88
N PRO A 128 -37.78 26.97 -2.93
CA PRO A 128 -39.12 27.58 -2.84
C PRO A 128 -40.26 26.57 -2.64
N MET A 129 -39.98 25.26 -2.78
CA MET A 129 -40.94 24.17 -2.63
C MET A 129 -40.84 23.42 -1.30
N GLU A 130 -40.02 23.90 -0.34
CA GLU A 130 -39.84 23.28 0.98
C GLU A 130 -39.51 21.77 0.93
N GLN A 131 -38.63 21.35 0.02
CA GLN A 131 -38.20 19.95 0.00
C GLN A 131 -37.38 19.62 1.27
N ASP A 132 -37.66 18.46 1.86
CA ASP A 132 -36.91 17.92 3.00
C ASP A 132 -35.46 17.66 2.58
N ARG A 133 -34.52 18.35 3.23
CA ARG A 133 -33.10 18.21 2.95
C ARG A 133 -32.60 16.77 3.06
N TYR A 134 -33.12 15.99 4.00
CA TYR A 134 -32.64 14.63 4.24
C TYR A 134 -33.13 13.67 3.16
N GLN A 135 -34.28 13.98 2.57
CA GLN A 135 -34.76 13.27 1.39
C GLN A 135 -33.88 13.57 0.17
N MET A 136 -33.55 14.85 -0.06
CA MET A 136 -32.60 15.23 -1.12
C MET A 136 -31.20 14.64 -0.90
N ALA A 137 -30.74 14.63 0.36
CA ALA A 137 -29.47 14.04 0.75
C ALA A 137 -29.44 12.53 0.48
N ASN A 138 -30.53 11.81 0.75
CA ASN A 138 -30.66 10.39 0.46
C ASN A 138 -30.59 10.07 -1.04
N ASP A 139 -31.26 10.89 -1.87
CA ASP A 139 -31.22 10.74 -3.33
C ASP A 139 -29.81 10.96 -3.88
N GLN A 140 -29.11 12.00 -3.39
CA GLN A 140 -27.72 12.25 -3.77
C GLN A 140 -26.78 11.16 -3.26
N PHE A 141 -26.98 10.71 -2.02
CA PHE A 141 -26.18 9.66 -1.39
C PHE A 141 -26.27 8.35 -2.15
N SER A 142 -27.44 7.97 -2.69
CA SER A 142 -27.61 6.76 -3.49
C SER A 142 -26.67 6.75 -4.72
N ILE A 143 -26.48 7.89 -5.37
CA ILE A 143 -25.56 8.05 -6.49
C ILE A 143 -24.10 7.95 -6.02
N ILE A 144 -23.78 8.62 -4.91
CA ILE A 144 -22.42 8.63 -4.33
C ILE A 144 -22.02 7.23 -3.86
N ALA A 145 -22.89 6.51 -3.17
CA ALA A 145 -22.65 5.16 -2.68
C ALA A 145 -22.33 4.18 -3.81
N SER A 146 -23.01 4.28 -4.96
CA SER A 146 -22.70 3.49 -6.14
C SER A 146 -21.28 3.76 -6.65
N LYS A 147 -20.89 5.04 -6.75
CA LYS A 147 -19.54 5.42 -7.21
C LYS A 147 -18.44 5.06 -6.20
N LEU A 148 -18.70 5.19 -4.90
CA LEU A 148 -17.77 4.73 -3.86
C LEU A 148 -17.55 3.22 -3.97
N ARG A 149 -18.60 2.46 -4.26
CA ARG A 149 -18.49 1.02 -4.51
C ARG A 149 -17.65 0.71 -5.73
N GLU A 150 -17.79 1.48 -6.82
CA GLU A 150 -16.91 1.37 -8.00
C GLU A 150 -15.45 1.65 -7.65
N LEU A 151 -15.18 2.71 -6.89
CA LEU A 151 -13.84 3.04 -6.39
C LEU A 151 -13.27 1.89 -5.56
N ILE A 152 -14.03 1.37 -4.61
CA ILE A 152 -13.63 0.21 -3.78
C ILE A 152 -13.33 -1.02 -4.64
N ASN A 153 -14.12 -1.26 -5.69
CA ASN A 153 -13.92 -2.41 -6.58
C ASN A 153 -12.74 -2.22 -7.54
N SER A 154 -12.37 -0.97 -7.83
CA SER A 154 -11.21 -0.61 -8.65
C SER A 154 -9.89 -0.71 -7.89
N LEU A 155 -9.95 -0.76 -6.55
CA LEU A 155 -8.76 -0.94 -5.74
C LEU A 155 -8.07 -2.29 -6.07
N PRO A 156 -6.73 -2.30 -6.11
CA PRO A 156 -5.93 -3.51 -6.31
C PRO A 156 -6.40 -4.65 -5.40
N LYS A 157 -6.64 -5.82 -5.98
CA LYS A 157 -6.95 -7.05 -5.25
C LYS A 157 -5.64 -7.80 -4.96
N GLU A 158 -5.58 -8.44 -3.80
CA GLU A 158 -4.51 -9.38 -3.43
C GLU A 158 -4.36 -10.52 -4.45
#